data_AF-A0A8C9VMU3-F1
#
_entry.id   AF-A0A8C9VMU3-F1
#
_cell.length_a   1.000
_cell.length_b   1.000
_cell.length_c   1.000
_cell.angle_alpha   90.00
_cell.angle_beta   90.00
_cell.angle_gamma   90.00
#
_symmetry.space_group_name_H-M   'P 1'
#
loop_
_entity.id
_entity.type
_entity.pdbx_description
1 polymer ?
#
loop_
_entity_poly.entity_id
_entity_poly.type
_entity_poly.pdbx_seq_one_letter_code
_entity_poly.pdbx_strand_id
1 'polypeptide(L)' 'SLSERSLVSVSEKSYSSPEEEAKRKKMWLETRTRVIEHNKRADAGEESYWMAVNHFADRVHSKGCCHDEK' A
#
# COMPACT_ATOMS: atom_id res chain seq x y z
N SER A 1 18.83 -7.95 18.75
CA SER A 1 18.32 -8.94 17.78
C SER A 1 17.91 -8.21 16.52
N LEU A 2 18.47 -8.57 15.37
CA LEU A 2 18.20 -7.89 14.10
C LEU A 2 16.92 -8.44 13.43
N SER A 3 15.80 -8.50 14.15
CA SER A 3 14.54 -9.05 13.62
C SER A 3 13.51 -8.00 13.18
N GLU A 4 13.80 -6.71 13.29
CA GLU A 4 12.83 -5.66 12.92
C GLU A 4 13.18 -4.92 11.62
N ARG A 5 14.27 -5.30 10.95
CA ARG A 5 14.84 -4.53 9.83
C ARG A 5 14.60 -5.10 8.43
N SER A 6 13.76 -6.12 8.29
CA SER A 6 13.65 -6.89 7.04
C SER A 6 12.22 -7.02 6.50
N LEU A 7 11.49 -5.90 6.38
CA LEU A 7 10.28 -5.84 5.55
C LEU A 7 10.24 -4.63 4.60
N VAL A 8 11.35 -3.90 4.47
CA VAL A 8 11.49 -2.78 3.52
C VAL A 8 12.33 -3.25 2.32
N SER A 9 11.86 -4.27 1.59
CA SER A 9 12.57 -4.82 0.43
C SER A 9 11.64 -5.06 -0.76
N VAL A 10 10.84 -4.06 -1.13
CA VAL A 10 10.05 -4.08 -2.39
C VAL A 10 10.43 -2.94 -3.33
N SER A 11 11.32 -2.03 -2.93
CA SER A 11 11.84 -1.00 -3.85
C SER A 11 13.09 -0.34 -3.27
N GLU A 12 14.14 -0.21 -4.06
CA GLU A 12 15.30 0.66 -3.78
C GLU A 12 14.90 2.15 -3.85
N LYS A 13 14.02 2.59 -2.94
CA LYS A 13 13.54 3.98 -2.89
C LYS A 13 14.34 4.75 -1.84
N SER A 14 15.03 5.80 -2.30
CA SER A 14 15.58 6.85 -1.44
C SER A 14 14.64 8.05 -1.46
N TYR A 15 14.07 8.41 -0.31
CA TYR A 15 13.31 9.65 -0.16
C TYR A 15 14.23 10.76 0.37
N SER A 16 13.98 11.99 -0.06
CA SER A 16 14.86 13.14 0.20
C SER A 16 14.81 13.67 1.64
N SER A 17 13.82 13.24 2.44
CA SER A 17 13.60 13.70 3.82
C SER A 17 12.99 12.58 4.68
N PRO A 18 13.32 12.52 5.99
CA PRO A 18 12.65 11.65 6.95
C PRO A 18 11.12 11.83 6.99
N GLU A 19 10.63 13.04 6.73
CA GLU A 19 9.19 13.32 6.67
C GLU A 19 8.53 12.64 5.46
N GLU A 20 9.16 12.74 4.29
CA GLU A 20 8.69 12.05 3.10
C GLU A 20 8.80 10.53 3.27
N GLU A 21 9.86 10.01 3.89
CA GLU A 21 9.96 8.58 4.21
C GLU A 21 8.83 8.12 5.13
N ALA A 22 8.54 8.87 6.20
CA ALA A 22 7.44 8.57 7.13
C ALA A 22 6.08 8.56 6.41
N LYS A 23 5.83 9.55 5.55
CA LYS A 23 4.62 9.65 4.74
C LYS A 23 4.49 8.47 3.77
N ARG A 24 5.57 8.08 3.12
CA ARG A 24 5.61 6.96 2.15
C ARG A 24 5.42 5.62 2.83
N LYS A 25 6.02 5.45 4.01
CA LYS A 25 5.80 4.29 4.88
C LYS A 25 4.33 4.20 5.30
N LYS A 26 3.71 5.32 5.67
CA LYS A 26 2.27 5.34 6.01
C LYS A 26 1.40 4.88 4.84
N MET A 27 1.63 5.43 3.64
CA MET A 27 0.89 5.01 2.44
C MET A 27 1.08 3.53 2.11
N TRP A 28 2.31 3.02 2.23
CA TRP A 28 2.59 1.60 2.02
C TRP A 28 1.84 0.70 3.01
N LEU A 29 1.79 1.09 4.29
CA LEU A 29 1.04 0.36 5.32
C LEU A 29 -0.47 0.38 5.02
N GLU A 30 -1.02 1.52 4.62
CA GLU A 30 -2.43 1.63 4.22
C GLU A 30 -2.76 0.72 3.03
N THR A 31 -1.92 0.71 1.99
CA THR A 31 -2.09 -0.20 0.84
C THR A 31 -2.00 -1.65 1.26
N ARG A 32 -1.05 -2.00 2.15
CA ARG A 32 -0.89 -3.37 2.65
C ARG A 32 -2.11 -3.84 3.43
N THR A 33 -2.67 -3.00 4.29
CA THR A 33 -3.92 -3.31 5.02
C THR A 33 -5.06 -3.58 4.05
N ARG A 34 -5.25 -2.74 3.04
CA ARG A 34 -6.28 -2.93 2.01
C ARG A 34 -6.13 -4.26 1.25
N VAL A 35 -4.90 -4.62 0.90
CA VAL A 35 -4.61 -5.91 0.23
C VAL A 35 -4.99 -7.08 1.13
N ILE A 36 -4.65 -7.02 2.42
CA ILE A 36 -5.00 -8.09 3.39
C ILE A 36 -6.51 -8.22 3.51
N GLU A 37 -7.24 -7.11 3.64
CA GLU A 37 -8.70 -7.13 3.76
C GLU A 37 -9.38 -7.67 2.49
N HIS A 38 -8.91 -7.28 1.30
CA HIS A 38 -9.44 -7.80 0.04
C HIS A 38 -9.16 -9.31 -0.09
N ASN A 39 -7.96 -9.77 0.24
CA ASN A 39 -7.63 -11.19 0.15
C ASN A 39 -8.43 -12.03 1.14
N LYS A 40 -8.75 -11.50 2.34
CA LYS A 40 -9.69 -12.17 3.25
C LYS A 40 -11.08 -12.34 2.64
N ARG A 41 -11.57 -11.34 1.90
CA ARG A 41 -12.85 -11.44 1.16
C ARG A 41 -12.75 -12.42 -0.01
N ALA A 42 -11.63 -12.45 -0.72
CA ALA A 42 -11.37 -13.43 -1.77
C ALA A 42 -11.36 -14.87 -1.23
N ASP A 43 -10.70 -15.09 -0.09
CA ASP A 43 -10.70 -16.38 0.61
C ASP A 43 -12.10 -16.80 1.09
N ALA A 44 -12.97 -15.82 1.41
CA ALA A 44 -14.38 -16.05 1.73
C ALA A 44 -15.28 -16.25 0.48
N GLY A 45 -14.72 -16.12 -0.72
CA GLY A 45 -15.46 -16.22 -1.99
C GLY A 45 -16.27 -14.98 -2.37
N GLU A 46 -16.09 -13.86 -1.66
CA GLU A 46 -16.75 -12.58 -1.95
C GLU A 46 -16.06 -11.79 -3.09
N GLU A 47 -14.80 -12.11 -3.36
CA GLU A 47 -14.01 -11.54 -4.45
C GLU A 47 -13.44 -12.67 -5.32
N SER A 48 -13.31 -12.43 -6.61
CA SER A 48 -12.85 -13.45 -7.57
C SER A 48 -11.34 -13.46 -7.81
N TYR A 49 -10.59 -12.57 -7.14
CA TYR A 49 -9.16 -12.39 -7.33
C TYR A 49 -8.45 -12.03 -6.03
N TRP A 50 -7.12 -12.20 -6.02
CA TRP A 50 -6.24 -11.81 -4.92
C TRP A 50 -5.36 -10.64 -5.36
N MET A 51 -5.07 -9.77 -4.41
CA MET A 51 -4.16 -8.65 -4.58
C MET A 51 -2.80 -8.95 -3.94
N ALA A 52 -1.77 -8.27 -4.43
CA ALA A 52 -0.44 -8.26 -3.85
C ALA A 52 0.07 -6.82 -3.73
N VAL A 53 0.84 -6.55 -2.68
CA VAL A 53 1.54 -5.27 -2.52
C VAL A 53 2.66 -5.21 -3.56
N ASN A 54 2.75 -4.10 -4.30
CA ASN A 54 3.76 -3.88 -5.32
C ASN A 54 4.45 -2.50 -5.14
N HIS A 55 5.34 -2.15 -6.07
CA HIS A 55 6.12 -0.90 -6.03
C HIS A 55 5.30 0.40 -6.21
N PHE A 56 3.98 0.30 -6.43
CA PHE A 56 3.04 1.42 -6.46
C PHE A 56 2.36 1.68 -5.10
N ALA A 57 2.61 0.85 -4.08
CA ALA A 57 1.89 0.88 -2.81
C ALA A 57 2.03 2.18 -1.99
N ASP A 58 3.10 2.93 -2.21
CA ASP A 58 3.43 4.22 -1.58
C ASP A 58 3.16 5.42 -2.51
N ARG A 59 2.44 5.20 -3.63
CA ARG A 59 2.06 6.27 -4.55
C ARG A 59 0.69 6.82 -4.19
N VAL A 60 0.62 8.15 -4.12
CA VAL A 60 -0.63 8.88 -4.03
C VAL A 60 -1.41 8.59 -5.32
N HIS A 61 -2.49 7.83 -5.20
CA HIS A 61 -3.51 7.84 -6.23
C HIS A 61 -4.18 9.20 -6.12
N SER A 62 -4.19 10.00 -7.19
CA SER A 62 -4.97 11.24 -7.21
C SER A 62 -6.42 10.89 -6.89
N LYS A 63 -6.85 11.10 -5.64
CA LYS A 63 -8.26 11.04 -5.26
C LYS A 63 -8.92 12.27 -5.86
N GLY A 64 -9.37 12.18 -7.11
CA GLY A 64 -9.98 13.32 -7.77
C GLY A 64 -10.28 13.15 -9.25
N CYS A 65 -10.94 12.05 -9.65
CA CYS A 65 -11.54 11.98 -11.00
C CYS A 65 -13.03 11.65 -11.01
N CYS A 66 -13.67 11.43 -9.85
CA CYS A 66 -15.12 11.40 -9.78
C CYS A 66 -15.55 12.69 -9.10
N HIS A 67 -15.61 13.77 -9.89
CA HIS A 67 -16.58 14.82 -9.59
C HIS A 67 -17.95 14.18 -9.80
N ASP A 68 -18.73 14.05 -8.73
CA ASP A 68 -20.14 13.75 -8.82
C ASP A 68 -20.81 14.86 -9.64
N GLU A 69 -21.20 14.55 -10.88
CA GLU A 69 -22.16 15.37 -11.60
C GLU A 69 -23.53 15.19 -10.93
N LYS A 70 -24.13 16.32 -10.55
CA LYS A 70 -25.47 16.40 -9.98
C LYS A 70 -26.43 16.94 -11.02
#